data_AF-A0A644VP97-F1
#
_entry.id   AF-A0A644VP97-F1
#
_cell.length_a   1.000
_cell.length_b   1.000
_cell.length_c   1.000
_cell.angle_alpha   90.00
_cell.angle_beta   90.00
_cell.angle_gamma   90.00
#
_symmetry.space_group_name_H-M   'P 1'
#
loop_
_entity.id
_entity.type
_entity.pdbx_description
1 polymer ?
#
loop_
_entity_poly.entity_id
_entity_poly.type
_entity_poly.pdbx_seq_one_letter_code
_entity_poly.pdbx_strand_id
1 'polypeptide(L)'
;MKECPNCHEEMEDSYDLCWNCNYSIIEKKVVKITETEEGDRDINCIRCNISLKYAGKYKFHEGGTPGFFGNFFELFVNRESFELYVCPRCGKVEFYTSV
;
A
#
# COMPACT_ATOMS: atom_id res chain seq x y z
N MET A 1 17.15 31.00 -2.60
CA MET A 1 15.88 30.58 -3.22
C MET A 1 16.22 30.12 -4.62
N LYS A 2 15.66 28.99 -5.04
CA LYS A 2 15.90 28.38 -6.35
C LYS A 2 14.57 28.13 -7.04
N GLU A 3 14.60 28.10 -8.36
CA GLU A 3 13.42 27.90 -9.18
C GLU A 3 13.33 26.44 -9.62
N CYS A 4 12.13 25.86 -9.57
CA CYS A 4 11.90 24.50 -10.05
C CYS A 4 12.08 24.45 -11.58
N PRO A 5 12.98 23.61 -12.13
CA PRO A 5 13.22 23.55 -13.58
C PRO A 5 12.06 22.92 -14.38
N ASN A 6 11.06 22.36 -13.70
CA ASN A 6 9.90 21.73 -14.32
C ASN A 6 8.67 22.66 -14.35
N CYS A 7 8.35 23.30 -13.24
CA CYS A 7 7.14 24.13 -13.12
C CYS A 7 7.41 25.62 -12.83
N HIS A 8 8.68 26.04 -12.74
CA HIS A 8 9.10 27.44 -12.55
C HIS A 8 8.62 28.08 -11.23
N GLU A 9 8.31 27.25 -10.23
CA GLU A 9 7.91 27.70 -8.90
C GLU A 9 9.13 28.07 -8.05
N GLU A 10 9.02 29.12 -7.24
CA GLU A 10 10.06 29.49 -6.26
C GLU A 10 10.08 28.51 -5.09
N MET A 11 11.29 28.07 -4.73
CA MET A 11 11.55 27.12 -3.65
C MET A 11 12.73 27.60 -2.79
N GLU A 12 12.77 27.21 -1.53
CA GLU A 12 13.97 27.43 -0.71
C GLU A 12 15.11 26.52 -1.18
N ASP A 13 16.36 26.97 -0.99
CA ASP A 13 17.54 26.23 -1.45
C ASP A 13 17.71 24.88 -0.74
N SER A 14 17.15 24.78 0.48
CA SER A 14 17.12 23.61 1.35
C SER A 14 16.22 22.47 0.87
N TYR A 15 15.24 22.72 0.00
CA TYR A 15 14.31 21.69 -0.46
C TYR A 15 14.75 21.04 -1.77
N ASP A 16 14.88 19.72 -1.79
CA ASP A 16 15.25 18.99 -3.00
C ASP A 16 14.05 18.43 -3.79
N LEU A 17 12.84 18.60 -3.27
CA LEU A 17 11.59 18.19 -3.90
C LEU A 17 10.65 19.40 -4.06
N CYS A 18 10.15 19.61 -5.27
CA CYS A 18 9.20 20.68 -5.55
C CYS A 18 7.84 20.39 -4.95
N TRP A 19 7.35 21.31 -4.11
CA TRP A 19 6.06 21.21 -3.44
C TRP A 19 4.86 21.31 -4.40
N ASN A 20 5.02 21.97 -5.55
CA ASN A 20 3.95 22.18 -6.52
C ASN A 20 3.82 20.99 -7.51
N CYS A 21 4.94 20.50 -8.04
CA CYS A 21 4.92 19.48 -9.10
C CYS A 21 5.62 18.16 -8.77
N ASN A 22 6.10 17.96 -7.53
CA ASN A 22 6.85 16.77 -7.08
C ASN A 22 8.13 16.48 -7.88
N TYR A 23 8.72 17.48 -8.52
CA TYR A 23 10.01 17.33 -9.20
C TYR A 23 11.15 17.22 -8.20
N SER A 24 11.92 16.12 -8.28
CA SER A 24 13.15 15.92 -7.51
C SER A 24 14.34 16.52 -8.25
N ILE A 25 15.03 17.45 -7.60
CA ILE A 25 16.22 18.13 -8.14
C ILE A 25 17.39 17.15 -8.24
N ILE A 26 17.49 16.23 -7.28
CA ILE A 26 18.53 15.19 -7.23
C ILE A 26 18.33 14.19 -8.37
N GLU A 27 17.11 13.68 -8.52
CA GLU A 27 16.81 12.64 -9.51
C GLU A 27 16.48 13.18 -10.91
N LYS A 28 16.33 14.51 -11.04
CA LYS A 28 15.94 15.22 -12.26
C LYS A 28 14.68 14.68 -12.93
N LYS A 29 13.69 14.27 -12.13
CA LYS A 29 12.40 13.75 -12.61
C LYS A 29 11.28 14.11 -11.65
N VAL A 30 10.05 14.11 -12.17
CA VAL A 30 8.84 14.17 -11.34
C VAL A 30 8.67 12.83 -10.63
N VAL A 31 8.75 12.86 -9.29
CA VAL A 31 8.53 11.70 -8.45
C VAL A 31 7.02 11.51 -8.29
N LYS A 32 6.55 10.31 -8.63
CA LYS A 32 5.20 9.90 -8.25
C LYS A 32 5.26 9.42 -6.82
N ILE A 33 4.68 10.20 -5.91
CA ILE A 33 4.45 9.75 -4.54
C ILE A 33 3.23 8.83 -4.60
N THR A 34 3.47 7.53 -4.84
CA THR A 34 2.43 6.51 -4.63
C THR A 34 2.51 6.10 -3.17
N GLU A 35 1.59 6.59 -2.34
CA GLU A 35 1.47 6.21 -0.91
C GLU A 35 0.94 4.78 -0.73
N THR A 36 1.38 3.84 -1.55
CA THR A 36 0.93 2.46 -1.41
C THR A 36 2.09 1.61 -1.82
N GLU A 37 2.54 0.73 -0.92
CA GLU A 37 3.31 -0.44 -1.32
C GLU A 37 2.59 -1.03 -2.53
N GLU A 38 3.15 -0.88 -3.73
CA GLU A 38 2.50 -1.39 -4.93
C GLU A 38 2.55 -2.91 -4.83
N GLY A 39 1.37 -3.52 -4.68
CA GLY A 39 1.27 -4.96 -4.81
C GLY A 39 1.71 -5.37 -6.21
N ASP A 40 2.64 -6.32 -6.33
CA ASP A 40 3.25 -6.74 -7.60
C ASP A 40 2.27 -7.45 -8.56
N ARG A 41 1.03 -7.68 -8.13
CA ARG A 41 0.04 -8.45 -8.90
C ARG A 41 -0.90 -7.51 -9.65
N ASP A 42 -0.85 -7.57 -10.99
CA ASP A 42 -1.90 -7.03 -11.85
C ASP A 42 -3.05 -8.03 -11.96
N ILE A 43 -4.12 -7.77 -11.20
CA ILE A 43 -5.28 -8.67 -11.07
C ILE A 43 -6.57 -7.92 -11.30
N ASN A 44 -7.43 -8.51 -12.12
CA ASN A 44 -8.75 -7.99 -12.41
C ASN A 44 -9.82 -8.69 -11.57
N CYS A 45 -10.75 -7.92 -11.03
CA CYS A 45 -11.92 -8.45 -10.33
C CYS A 45 -12.75 -9.33 -11.28
N ILE A 46 -12.85 -10.63 -10.98
CA ILE A 46 -13.64 -11.58 -11.79
C ILE A 46 -15.12 -11.20 -11.94
N ARG A 47 -15.68 -10.36 -11.06
CA ARG A 47 -17.08 -9.91 -11.12
C ARG A 47 -17.27 -8.68 -12.01
N CYS A 48 -16.28 -7.80 -12.07
CA CYS A 48 -16.42 -6.48 -12.71
C CYS A 48 -15.48 -6.27 -13.89
N ASN A 49 -14.49 -7.15 -14.06
CA ASN A 49 -13.41 -7.08 -15.03
C ASN A 49 -12.64 -5.74 -15.00
N ILE A 50 -12.33 -5.27 -13.79
CA ILE A 50 -11.53 -4.05 -13.55
C ILE A 50 -10.40 -4.36 -12.58
N SER A 51 -9.30 -3.60 -12.68
CA SER A 51 -8.12 -3.78 -11.83
C SER A 51 -8.46 -3.62 -10.33
N LEU A 52 -7.96 -4.54 -9.51
CA LEU A 52 -8.06 -4.51 -8.06
C LEU A 52 -6.99 -3.57 -7.49
N LYS A 53 -7.31 -2.88 -6.39
CA LYS A 53 -6.34 -2.04 -5.67
C LYS A 53 -5.72 -2.82 -4.53
N TYR A 54 -4.41 -2.77 -4.39
CA TYR A 54 -3.72 -3.31 -3.23
C TYR A 54 -4.11 -2.54 -1.97
N ALA A 55 -4.51 -3.26 -0.92
CA ALA A 55 -4.95 -2.71 0.35
C ALA A 55 -3.91 -2.87 1.47
N GLY A 56 -2.90 -3.73 1.29
CA GLY A 56 -1.87 -3.99 2.29
C GLY A 56 -1.74 -5.47 2.65
N LYS A 57 -0.74 -5.73 3.49
CA LYS A 57 -0.49 -7.05 4.08
C LYS A 57 -1.05 -7.12 5.49
N TYR A 58 -1.98 -8.04 5.72
CA TYR A 58 -2.69 -8.23 6.99
C TYR A 58 -2.35 -9.59 7.59
N LYS A 59 -2.20 -9.62 8.92
CA LYS A 59 -1.98 -10.86 9.68
C LYS A 59 -3.30 -11.31 10.28
N PHE A 60 -3.73 -12.52 9.93
CA PHE A 60 -4.95 -13.10 10.46
C PHE A 60 -4.63 -14.14 11.54
N HIS A 61 -5.51 -14.21 12.53
CA HIS A 61 -5.48 -15.25 13.55
C HIS A 61 -6.26 -16.45 13.05
N GLU A 62 -5.60 -17.59 12.85
CA GLU A 62 -6.29 -18.86 12.65
C GLU A 62 -6.59 -19.50 14.01
N GLY A 63 -7.82 -19.39 14.51
CA GLY A 63 -8.22 -20.01 15.79
C GLY A 63 -9.59 -19.60 16.33
N GLY A 64 -10.17 -20.44 17.20
CA GLY A 64 -11.47 -20.19 17.84
C GLY A 64 -11.37 -19.20 19.01
N THR A 65 -12.46 -18.49 19.29
CA THR A 65 -12.55 -17.46 20.34
C THR A 65 -12.11 -17.99 21.70
N PRO A 66 -11.25 -17.27 22.46
CA PRO A 66 -10.87 -17.70 23.78
C PRO A 66 -12.08 -17.61 24.70
N GLY A 67 -12.55 -18.77 25.16
CA GLY A 67 -13.48 -18.84 26.28
C GLY A 67 -12.83 -18.28 27.55
N PHE A 68 -13.67 -18.02 28.56
CA PHE A 68 -13.39 -17.34 29.84
C PHE A 68 -12.16 -17.85 30.65
N PHE A 69 -11.56 -18.99 30.29
CA PHE A 69 -10.27 -19.44 30.79
C PHE A 69 -9.22 -19.33 29.68
N GLY A 70 -8.58 -18.16 29.59
CA GLY A 70 -7.54 -17.82 28.62
C GLY A 70 -6.46 -18.91 28.54
N ASN A 71 -6.27 -19.44 27.34
CA ASN A 71 -5.42 -20.60 27.09
C ASN A 71 -3.95 -20.17 27.14
N PHE A 72 -3.17 -20.77 28.05
CA PHE A 72 -1.71 -20.62 28.18
C PHE A 72 -0.93 -20.90 26.87
N PHE A 73 -1.60 -21.40 25.83
CA PHE A 73 -1.06 -21.80 24.54
C PHE A 73 -1.34 -20.82 23.37
N GLU A 74 -1.87 -19.62 23.62
CA GLU A 74 -2.06 -18.62 22.55
C GLU A 74 -0.77 -18.16 21.85
N LEU A 75 0.40 -18.47 22.43
CA LEU A 75 1.72 -18.27 21.80
C LEU A 75 1.95 -19.16 20.56
N PHE A 76 1.13 -20.20 20.34
CA PHE A 76 1.24 -21.12 19.20
C PHE A 76 0.11 -20.95 18.18
N VAL A 77 -0.63 -19.83 18.23
CA VAL A 77 -1.61 -19.51 17.19
C VAL A 77 -0.87 -19.18 15.91
N ASN A 78 -1.04 -20.01 14.89
CA ASN A 78 -0.50 -19.73 13.56
C ASN A 78 -1.06 -18.40 13.06
N ARG A 79 -0.16 -17.46 12.80
CA ARG A 79 -0.48 -16.15 12.22
C ARG A 79 -0.12 -16.18 10.75
N GLU A 80 -1.09 -16.42 9.89
CA GLU A 80 -0.87 -16.34 8.46
C GLU A 80 -0.99 -14.90 7.98
N SER A 81 -0.09 -14.49 7.09
CA SER A 81 -0.04 -13.13 6.53
C SER A 81 -0.51 -13.16 5.09
N PHE A 82 -1.51 -12.34 4.76
CA PHE A 82 -2.07 -12.25 3.42
C PHE A 82 -1.97 -10.83 2.89
N GLU A 83 -1.69 -10.71 1.62
CA GLU A 83 -1.81 -9.50 0.83
C GLU A 83 -3.26 -9.39 0.33
N LEU A 84 -3.89 -8.24 0.58
CA LEU A 84 -5.28 -8.02 0.24
C LEU A 84 -5.40 -7.10 -0.97
N TYR A 85 -6.29 -7.47 -1.89
CA TYR A 85 -6.64 -6.67 -3.06
C TYR A 85 -8.15 -6.45 -3.11
N VAL A 86 -8.59 -5.21 -3.30
CA VAL A 86 -9.99 -4.80 -3.19
C VAL A 86 -10.50 -4.20 -4.49
N CYS A 87 -11.67 -4.66 -4.94
CA CYS A 87 -12.33 -4.12 -6.11
C CYS A 87 -13.00 -2.77 -5.78
N PRO A 88 -12.64 -1.66 -6.45
CA PRO A 88 -13.20 -0.35 -6.13
C PRO A 88 -14.68 -0.21 -6.54
N ARG A 89 -15.22 -1.12 -7.38
CA ARG A 89 -16.61 -1.06 -7.84
C ARG A 89 -17.57 -1.86 -6.96
N CYS A 90 -17.20 -3.09 -6.58
CA CYS A 90 -18.11 -4.01 -5.89
C CYS A 90 -17.64 -4.45 -4.50
N GLY A 91 -16.48 -3.98 -4.04
CA GLY A 91 -15.94 -4.32 -2.72
C GLY A 91 -15.46 -5.78 -2.58
N LYS A 92 -15.41 -6.56 -3.66
CA LYS A 92 -14.81 -7.91 -3.63
C LYS A 92 -13.37 -7.81 -3.14
N VAL A 93 -13.02 -8.62 -2.15
CA VAL A 93 -11.66 -8.76 -1.62
C VAL A 93 -11.06 -10.09 -2.06
N GLU A 94 -9.79 -10.07 -2.42
CA GLU A 94 -8.97 -11.24 -2.73
C GLU A 94 -7.75 -11.29 -1.81
N PHE A 95 -7.41 -12.49 -1.37
CA PHE A 95 -6.33 -12.75 -0.43
C PHE A 95 -5.25 -13.55 -1.15
N TYR A 96 -4.01 -13.11 -1.03
CA TYR A 96 -2.84 -13.76 -1.61
C TYR A 96 -1.81 -14.05 -0.51
N THR A 97 -1.29 -15.26 -0.49
CA THR A 97 -0.14 -15.61 0.36
C THR A 97 1.12 -14.95 -0.21
N SER A 98 2.07 -14.55 0.63
CA SER A 98 3.35 -13.96 0.19
C SER A 98 4.38 -15.00 -0.32
N VAL A 99 3.93 -16.10 -0.91
CA VAL A 99 4.80 -17.18 -1.46
C VAL A 99 5.23 -16.85 -2.87
#